data_AF-A0A0B1RVS7-F1
#
_entry.id   AF-A0A0B1RVS7-F1
#
_cell.length_a   1.000
_cell.length_b   1.000
_cell.length_c   1.000
_cell.angle_alpha   90.00
_cell.angle_beta   90.00
_cell.angle_gamma   90.00
#
_symmetry.space_group_name_H-M   'P 1'
#
loop_
_entity.id
_entity.type
_entity.pdbx_description
1 polymer ?
#
loop_
_entity_poly.entity_id
_entity_poly.type
_entity_poly.pdbx_seq_one_letter_code
_entity_poly.pdbx_strand_id
1 'polypeptide(L)'
;LRPALASRIEKLADVLARDDYPSDEILVGRAGFLSGVLWIRTTIDSSLISNDSVRKVLSAMLLSGRRYSQQRNSPCPLMYEYHGTEYLGAAHGLAGILQMALGFYDLLSDSEEKQFATVLNGCFPHRMMKETLRAV
;
A
#
# COMPACT_ATOMS: atom_id res chain seq x y z
N LEU A 1 14.88 17.08 -18.00
CA LEU A 1 14.05 15.84 -18.11
C LEU A 1 13.78 15.20 -16.74
N ARG A 2 14.81 14.80 -15.98
CA ARG A 2 14.67 14.19 -14.64
C ARG A 2 13.81 15.00 -13.63
N PRO A 3 14.05 16.32 -13.42
CA PRO A 3 13.27 17.08 -12.43
C PRO A 3 11.80 17.23 -12.79
N ALA A 4 11.50 17.38 -14.08
CA ALA A 4 10.13 17.49 -14.58
C ALA A 4 9.36 16.17 -14.42
N LEU A 5 10.02 15.02 -14.62
CA LEU A 5 9.41 13.70 -14.39
C LEU A 5 9.16 13.46 -12.90
N ALA A 6 10.15 13.73 -12.04
CA ALA A 6 10.00 13.61 -10.59
C ALA A 6 8.82 14.46 -10.09
N SER A 7 8.75 15.73 -10.50
CA SER A 7 7.63 16.61 -10.14
C SER A 7 6.26 16.07 -10.59
N ARG A 8 6.19 15.39 -11.74
CA ARG A 8 4.93 14.77 -12.19
C ARG A 8 4.56 13.57 -11.33
N ILE A 9 5.52 12.74 -10.94
CA ILE A 9 5.28 11.57 -10.08
C ILE A 9 4.86 12.03 -8.68
N GLU A 10 5.48 13.07 -8.13
CA GLU A 10 5.07 13.64 -6.83
C GLU A 10 3.64 14.20 -6.88
N LYS A 11 3.25 14.88 -7.97
CA LYS A 11 1.86 15.32 -8.15
C LYS A 11 0.86 14.16 -8.21
N LEU A 12 1.27 12.99 -8.74
CA LEU A 12 0.42 11.79 -8.70
C LEU A 12 0.23 11.30 -7.26
N ALA A 13 1.24 11.40 -6.41
CA ALA A 13 1.11 11.06 -4.99
C ALA A 13 0.03 11.93 -4.31
N ASP A 14 -0.03 13.23 -4.61
CA ASP A 14 -1.09 14.11 -4.09
C ASP A 14 -2.49 13.70 -4.56
N VAL A 15 -2.65 13.25 -5.81
CA VAL A 15 -3.93 12.73 -6.33
C VAL A 15 -4.31 11.43 -5.63
N LEU A 16 -3.35 10.51 -5.46
CA LEU A 16 -3.56 9.22 -4.81
C LEU A 16 -3.85 9.36 -3.31
N ALA A 17 -3.31 10.38 -2.66
CA ALA A 17 -3.54 10.65 -1.24
C ALA A 17 -4.94 11.19 -0.93
N ARG A 18 -5.76 11.50 -1.95
CA ARG A 18 -7.14 11.95 -1.74
C ARG A 18 -7.99 10.82 -1.16
N ASP A 19 -8.92 11.20 -0.28
CA ASP A 19 -9.86 10.28 0.35
C ASP A 19 -10.81 9.60 -0.65
N ASP A 20 -11.11 10.27 -1.77
CA ASP A 20 -12.02 9.81 -2.82
C ASP A 20 -11.35 8.96 -3.91
N TYR A 21 -10.06 8.63 -3.76
CA TYR A 21 -9.37 7.78 -4.73
C TYR A 21 -9.92 6.32 -4.66
N PRO A 22 -10.27 5.70 -5.81
CA PRO A 22 -11.22 4.58 -5.83
C PRO A 22 -10.62 3.20 -5.55
N SER A 23 -9.30 3.07 -5.44
CA SER A 23 -8.66 1.74 -5.33
C SER A 23 -7.32 1.78 -4.61
N ASP A 24 -7.05 0.71 -3.86
CA ASP A 24 -5.77 0.47 -3.19
C ASP A 24 -4.93 -0.65 -3.83
N GLU A 25 -5.47 -1.42 -4.78
CA GLU A 25 -4.80 -2.61 -5.32
C GLU A 25 -3.64 -2.32 -6.30
N ILE A 26 -3.01 -3.37 -6.83
CA ILE A 26 -1.73 -3.25 -7.56
C ILE A 26 -1.89 -2.72 -8.98
N LEU A 27 -2.97 -3.05 -9.69
CA LEU A 27 -3.03 -2.75 -11.13
C LEU A 27 -3.47 -1.31 -11.43
N VAL A 28 -4.35 -0.75 -10.61
CA VAL A 28 -4.92 0.59 -10.78
C VAL A 28 -4.95 1.43 -9.49
N GLY A 29 -4.54 0.85 -8.36
CA GLY A 29 -4.64 1.48 -7.04
C GLY A 29 -3.37 2.13 -6.50
N ARG A 30 -3.44 2.55 -5.23
CA ARG A 30 -2.32 3.14 -4.46
C ARG A 30 -1.12 2.20 -4.37
N ALA A 31 -1.33 0.89 -4.21
CA ALA A 31 -0.24 -0.08 -4.16
C ALA A 31 0.52 -0.17 -5.50
N GLY A 32 -0.16 -0.03 -6.64
CA GLY A 32 0.48 0.04 -7.95
C GLY A 32 1.43 1.21 -8.12
N PHE A 33 1.03 2.39 -7.64
CA PHE A 33 1.91 3.56 -7.60
C PHE A 33 3.15 3.29 -6.74
N LEU A 34 2.95 2.76 -5.54
CA LEU A 34 4.04 2.42 -4.62
C LEU A 34 5.01 1.40 -5.24
N SER A 35 4.50 0.41 -5.99
CA SER A 35 5.32 -0.52 -6.77
C SER A 35 6.24 0.21 -7.77
N GLY A 36 5.68 1.17 -8.52
CA GLY A 36 6.46 1.98 -9.46
C GLY A 36 7.52 2.84 -8.75
N VAL A 37 7.17 3.47 -7.63
CA VAL A 37 8.13 4.24 -6.82
C VAL A 37 9.24 3.34 -6.27
N LEU A 38 8.90 2.15 -5.79
CA LEU A 38 9.87 1.18 -5.28
C LEU A 38 10.87 0.80 -6.38
N TRP A 39 10.37 0.46 -7.57
CA TRP A 39 11.22 0.15 -8.72
C TRP A 39 12.16 1.30 -9.10
N ILE A 40 11.65 2.54 -9.13
CA ILE A 40 12.46 3.73 -9.39
C ILE A 40 13.58 3.87 -8.35
N ARG A 41 13.25 3.72 -7.06
CA ARG A 41 14.22 3.89 -5.97
C ARG A 41 15.28 2.80 -5.92
N THR A 42 14.94 1.58 -6.31
CA THR A 42 15.87 0.45 -6.32
C THR A 42 16.72 0.39 -7.60
N THR A 43 16.20 0.88 -8.73
CA THR A 43 16.84 0.68 -10.04
C THR A 43 17.46 1.95 -10.61
N ILE A 44 16.87 3.12 -10.34
CA ILE A 44 17.27 4.38 -10.97
C ILE A 44 17.97 5.30 -9.98
N ASP A 45 17.26 5.71 -8.92
CA ASP A 45 17.74 6.70 -7.95
C ASP A 45 16.84 6.67 -6.71
N SER A 46 17.43 6.32 -5.56
CA SER A 46 16.74 6.18 -4.27
C SER A 46 16.13 7.48 -3.75
N SER A 47 16.58 8.63 -4.26
CA SER A 47 16.17 9.97 -3.83
C SER A 47 15.23 10.68 -4.80
N LEU A 48 14.94 10.10 -5.97
CA LEU A 48 14.19 10.78 -7.03
C LEU A 48 12.77 11.19 -6.61
N ILE A 49 12.13 10.37 -5.77
CA ILE A 49 10.80 10.61 -5.22
C ILE A 49 10.94 10.82 -3.73
N SER A 50 10.35 11.89 -3.18
CA SER A 50 10.45 12.20 -1.75
C SER A 50 9.77 11.16 -0.84
N ASN A 51 10.32 11.00 0.36
CA ASN A 51 9.69 10.17 1.40
C ASN A 51 8.31 10.69 1.79
N ASP A 52 8.08 12.01 1.71
CA ASP A 52 6.80 12.62 2.05
C ASP A 52 5.71 12.21 1.06
N SER A 53 6.04 12.10 -0.24
CA SER A 53 5.12 11.58 -1.25
C SER A 53 4.73 10.13 -0.96
N VAL A 54 5.71 9.29 -0.58
CA VAL A 54 5.45 7.89 -0.21
C VAL A 54 4.59 7.79 1.04
N ARG A 55 4.94 8.52 2.11
CA ARG A 55 4.19 8.53 3.37
C ARG A 55 2.74 8.95 3.18
N LYS A 56 2.48 10.00 2.42
CA LYS A 56 1.10 10.43 2.11
C LYS A 56 0.26 9.31 1.50
N VAL A 57 0.81 8.57 0.54
CA VAL A 57 0.10 7.46 -0.12
C VAL A 57 -0.09 6.29 0.85
N LEU A 58 0.93 5.93 1.65
CA LEU A 58 0.83 4.90 2.69
C LEU A 58 -0.26 5.23 3.72
N SER A 59 -0.27 6.47 4.22
CA SER A 59 -1.26 6.92 5.20
C SER A 59 -2.68 6.93 4.62
N ALA A 60 -2.85 7.30 3.34
CA ALA A 60 -4.14 7.24 2.66
C ALA A 60 -4.65 5.80 2.51
N MET A 61 -3.76 4.87 2.14
CA MET A 61 -4.07 3.44 2.03
C MET A 61 -4.45 2.81 3.38
N LEU A 62 -3.76 3.20 4.46
CA LEU A 62 -4.12 2.79 5.81
C LEU A 62 -5.48 3.35 6.26
N LEU A 63 -5.75 4.61 5.94
CA LEU A 63 -7.00 5.25 6.29
C LEU A 63 -8.19 4.63 5.55
N SER A 64 -8.05 4.36 4.25
CA SER A 64 -9.08 3.68 3.46
C SER A 64 -9.33 2.27 3.97
N GLY A 65 -8.28 1.49 4.24
CA GLY A 65 -8.38 0.13 4.74
C GLY A 65 -9.06 0.02 6.11
N ARG A 66 -8.73 0.94 7.04
CA ARG A 66 -9.41 1.04 8.34
C ARG A 66 -10.87 1.41 8.19
N ARG A 67 -11.16 2.42 7.37
CA ARG A 67 -12.51 2.92 7.13
C ARG A 67 -13.41 1.81 6.57
N TYR A 68 -12.93 1.09 5.56
CA TYR A 68 -13.65 -0.02 4.96
C TYR A 68 -13.87 -1.15 5.98
N SER A 69 -12.82 -1.55 6.71
CA SER A 69 -12.93 -2.57 7.76
C SER A 69 -14.01 -2.23 8.79
N GLN A 70 -14.03 -1.00 9.28
CA GLN A 70 -15.02 -0.52 10.25
C GLN A 70 -16.44 -0.51 9.65
N GLN A 71 -16.59 -0.01 8.42
CA GLN A 71 -17.90 0.06 7.74
C GLN A 71 -18.52 -1.33 7.48
N ARG A 72 -17.68 -2.33 7.22
CA ARG A 72 -18.11 -3.71 6.97
C ARG A 72 -18.14 -4.60 8.21
N ASN A 73 -17.76 -4.09 9.38
CA ASN A 73 -17.51 -4.89 10.58
C ASN A 73 -16.56 -6.07 10.30
N SER A 74 -15.53 -5.83 9.49
CA SER A 74 -14.51 -6.83 9.17
C SER A 74 -13.79 -7.27 10.45
N PRO A 75 -13.56 -8.59 10.65
CA PRO A 75 -12.72 -9.07 11.74
C PRO A 75 -11.25 -8.66 11.58
N CYS A 76 -10.85 -8.27 10.37
CA CYS A 76 -9.51 -7.81 10.08
C CYS A 76 -9.41 -6.27 10.17
N PRO A 77 -8.43 -5.70 10.90
CA PRO A 77 -8.36 -4.26 11.15
C PRO A 77 -8.08 -3.41 9.90
N LEU A 78 -7.55 -4.03 8.84
CA LEU A 78 -7.45 -3.45 7.50
C LEU A 78 -8.08 -4.42 6.52
N MET A 79 -9.01 -3.93 5.70
CA MET A 79 -9.60 -4.70 4.61
C MET A 79 -9.91 -3.78 3.44
N TYR A 80 -9.98 -4.34 2.23
CA TYR A 80 -10.18 -3.58 1.01
C TYR A 80 -11.10 -4.36 0.07
N GLU A 81 -11.89 -3.65 -0.74
CA GLU A 81 -12.62 -4.22 -1.85
C GLU A 81 -12.14 -3.62 -3.17
N TYR A 82 -12.31 -4.38 -4.25
CA TYR A 82 -12.23 -3.87 -5.61
C TYR A 82 -13.44 -4.39 -6.38
N HIS A 83 -14.20 -3.50 -7.02
CA HIS A 83 -15.48 -3.81 -7.67
C HIS A 83 -16.43 -4.66 -6.79
N GLY A 84 -16.55 -4.30 -5.51
CA GLY A 84 -17.44 -4.97 -4.56
C GLY A 84 -16.98 -6.36 -4.11
N THR A 85 -15.73 -6.75 -4.41
CA THR A 85 -15.16 -8.03 -4.01
C THR A 85 -13.93 -7.83 -3.12
N GLU A 86 -13.90 -8.53 -1.98
CA GLU A 86 -12.73 -8.61 -1.09
C GLU A 86 -11.73 -9.63 -1.63
N TYR A 87 -10.83 -9.19 -2.51
CA TYR A 87 -9.77 -10.04 -3.01
C TYR A 87 -8.66 -10.21 -1.95
N LEU A 88 -8.15 -11.43 -1.79
CA LEU A 88 -7.03 -11.70 -0.87
C LEU A 88 -5.68 -11.85 -1.60
N GLY A 89 -5.69 -12.07 -2.92
CA GLY A 89 -4.50 -12.34 -3.72
C GLY A 89 -3.64 -11.11 -4.03
N ALA A 90 -2.57 -11.31 -4.81
CA ALA A 90 -1.57 -10.27 -5.07
C ALA A 90 -2.03 -9.17 -6.04
N ALA A 91 -2.79 -9.51 -7.10
CA ALA A 91 -3.14 -8.53 -8.13
C ALA A 91 -4.17 -7.49 -7.62
N HIS A 92 -5.33 -7.96 -7.17
CA HIS A 92 -6.45 -7.10 -6.79
C HIS A 92 -6.70 -7.02 -5.29
N GLY A 93 -5.88 -7.70 -4.49
CA GLY A 93 -6.24 -8.06 -3.13
C GLY A 93 -5.26 -7.66 -2.06
N LEU A 94 -5.64 -8.03 -0.84
CA LEU A 94 -4.97 -7.67 0.39
C LEU A 94 -3.48 -8.07 0.39
N ALA A 95 -3.10 -9.23 -0.18
CA ALA A 95 -1.68 -9.62 -0.22
C ALA A 95 -0.80 -8.62 -0.97
N GLY A 96 -1.26 -8.10 -2.12
CA GLY A 96 -0.48 -7.12 -2.90
C GLY A 96 -0.36 -5.78 -2.17
N ILE A 97 -1.46 -5.33 -1.56
CA ILE A 97 -1.52 -4.11 -0.77
C ILE A 97 -0.53 -4.18 0.41
N LEU A 98 -0.55 -5.28 1.15
CA LEU A 98 0.37 -5.50 2.27
C LEU A 98 1.82 -5.58 1.81
N GLN A 99 2.09 -6.30 0.72
CA GLN A 99 3.43 -6.42 0.16
C GLN A 99 4.02 -5.05 -0.17
N MET A 100 3.22 -4.17 -0.80
CA MET A 100 3.70 -2.83 -1.16
C MET A 100 3.84 -1.91 0.05
N ALA A 101 2.94 -2.00 1.04
CA ALA A 101 3.10 -1.24 2.27
C ALA A 101 4.40 -1.59 3.01
N LEU A 102 4.69 -2.89 3.14
CA LEU A 102 5.86 -3.40 3.84
C LEU A 102 7.16 -3.18 3.04
N GLY A 103 7.08 -2.99 1.73
CA GLY A 103 8.22 -2.55 0.91
C GLY A 103 8.77 -1.18 1.28
N PHE A 104 8.03 -0.38 2.06
CA PHE A 104 8.43 0.92 2.59
C PHE A 104 8.38 0.94 4.12
N TYR A 105 8.70 -0.19 4.75
CA TYR A 105 8.62 -0.36 6.20
C TYR A 105 9.42 0.70 6.98
N ASP A 106 10.55 1.17 6.44
CA ASP A 106 11.38 2.23 7.00
C ASP A 106 10.69 3.61 7.08
N LEU A 107 9.58 3.78 6.36
CA LEU A 107 8.81 5.02 6.33
C LEU A 107 7.51 4.95 7.12
N LEU A 108 7.14 3.78 7.65
CA LEU A 108 5.99 3.60 8.51
C LEU A 108 6.33 4.01 9.95
N SER A 109 5.35 4.58 10.65
CA SER A 109 5.45 4.71 12.11
C SER A 109 5.19 3.37 12.81
N ASP A 110 5.68 3.20 14.03
CA ASP A 110 5.43 2.01 14.86
C ASP A 110 3.94 1.65 14.96
N SER A 111 3.06 2.66 14.93
CA SER A 111 1.61 2.47 15.02
C SER A 111 0.99 1.92 13.73
N GLU A 112 1.56 2.29 12.58
CA GLU A 112 1.11 1.87 11.26
C GLU A 112 1.66 0.47 10.95
N GLU A 113 2.91 0.23 11.31
CA GLU A 113 3.55 -1.06 11.23
C GLU A 113 2.76 -2.14 12.00
N LYS A 114 2.41 -1.86 13.26
CA LYS A 114 1.63 -2.78 14.10
C LYS A 114 0.29 -3.16 13.47
N GLN A 115 -0.34 -2.26 12.71
CA GLN A 115 -1.59 -2.58 12.03
C GLN A 115 -1.38 -3.60 10.92
N PHE A 116 -0.39 -3.40 10.05
CA PHE A 116 -0.05 -4.38 9.02
C PHE A 116 0.40 -5.72 9.63
N ALA A 117 1.18 -5.69 10.70
CA ALA A 117 1.59 -6.89 11.43
C ALA A 117 0.37 -7.63 12.04
N THR A 118 -0.63 -6.90 12.54
CA THR A 118 -1.86 -7.50 13.08
C THR A 118 -2.65 -8.21 11.98
N VAL A 119 -2.71 -7.63 10.79
CA VAL A 119 -3.34 -8.27 9.62
C VAL A 119 -2.62 -9.57 9.26
N LEU A 120 -1.29 -9.54 9.16
CA LEU A 120 -0.48 -10.72 8.81
C LEU A 120 -0.59 -11.86 9.83
N ASN A 121 -0.57 -11.53 11.12
CA ASN A 121 -0.56 -12.53 12.19
C ASN A 121 -1.96 -12.98 12.64
N GLY A 122 -2.98 -12.12 12.50
CA GLY A 122 -4.31 -12.34 13.05
C GLY A 122 -5.38 -12.70 12.02
N CYS A 123 -5.26 -12.24 10.77
CA CYS A 123 -6.32 -12.43 9.76
C CYS A 123 -6.06 -13.56 8.78
N PHE A 124 -4.84 -14.11 8.73
CA PHE A 124 -4.47 -15.14 7.76
C PHE A 124 -4.06 -16.44 8.42
N PRO A 125 -4.49 -17.60 7.89
CA PRO A 125 -3.95 -18.88 8.33
C PRO A 125 -2.45 -18.94 8.04
N HIS A 126 -1.68 -19.55 8.96
CA HIS A 126 -0.20 -19.63 9.01
C HIS A 126 0.57 -19.91 7.70
N ARG A 127 -0.12 -20.33 6.62
CA ARG A 127 0.47 -20.67 5.32
C ARG A 127 0.76 -19.44 4.45
N MET A 128 -0.06 -18.38 4.50
CA MET A 128 0.09 -17.21 3.62
C MET A 128 1.31 -16.34 3.98
N MET A 129 1.63 -16.26 5.27
CA MET A 129 2.72 -15.46 5.81
C MET A 129 4.11 -15.90 5.29
N LYS A 130 4.29 -17.20 4.97
CA LYS A 130 5.54 -17.73 4.42
C LYS A 130 5.80 -17.32 2.98
N GLU A 131 4.75 -17.00 2.22
CA GLU A 131 4.89 -16.61 0.81
C GLU A 131 5.11 -15.11 0.67
N THR A 132 4.45 -14.28 1.48
CA THR A 132 4.65 -12.82 1.50
C THR A 132 6.06 -12.44 2.00
N LEU A 133 6.56 -13.05 3.08
CA LEU A 133 7.91 -12.76 3.60
C LEU A 133 9.04 -13.32 2.73
N ARG A 134 8.77 -14.32 1.87
CA ARG A 134 9.76 -14.86 0.91
C ARG A 134 9.83 -14.08 -0.39
N ALA A 135 8.86 -13.20 -0.64
CA ALA A 135 8.81 -12.33 -1.81
C ALA A 135 9.45 -10.95 -1.55
N VAL A 136 10.10 -10.77 -0.39
CA VAL A 136 10.95 -9.62 -0.04
C VAL A 136 12.41 -10.02 -0.17
#